data_AF-F7UV79-F1
#
_entry.id   AF-F7UV79-F1
#
_cell.length_a   1.000
_cell.length_b   1.000
_cell.length_c   1.000
_cell.angle_alpha   90.00
_cell.angle_beta   90.00
_cell.angle_gamma   90.00
#
_symmetry.space_group_name_H-M   'P 1'
#
loop_
_entity.id
_entity.type
_entity.pdbx_description
1 polymer ?
#
loop_
_entity_poly.entity_id
_entity_poly.type
_entity_poly.pdbx_seq_one_letter_code
_entity_poly.pdbx_strand_id
1 'polypeptide(L)'
;MNVQKDRFKVRFFNTAVAKEYQALEGSTRKLVDIGLAKLRIRADELGKPLQGRLAGCKELKYRDAGIRVIFRIINDSVEVLTIAEVVAIGRRDKNKVFVSAERRLKDSAKDPQLNTLLSNAKK
;
A
#
# COMPACT_ATOMS: atom_id res chain seq x y z
N MET A 1 16.65 -5.30 23.70
CA MET A 1 15.68 -5.32 22.58
C MET A 1 16.37 -4.76 21.35
N ASN A 2 16.59 -5.56 20.31
CA ASN A 2 17.20 -5.07 19.07
C ASN A 2 16.13 -4.29 18.29
N VAL A 3 16.22 -2.95 18.30
CA VAL A 3 15.30 -2.11 17.54
C VAL A 3 15.76 -2.15 16.08
N GLN A 4 15.06 -2.95 15.26
CA GLN A 4 15.28 -2.95 13.81
C GLN A 4 14.96 -1.56 13.26
N LYS A 5 15.91 -0.95 12.55
CA LYS A 5 15.76 0.39 11.97
C LYS A 5 14.71 0.34 10.85
N ASP A 6 13.87 1.37 10.78
CA ASP A 6 12.94 1.54 9.66
C ASP A 6 13.72 1.58 8.34
N ARG A 7 13.33 0.70 7.41
CA ARG A 7 13.85 0.57 6.03
C ARG A 7 12.89 1.16 4.98
N PHE A 8 11.64 1.45 5.36
CA PHE A 8 10.61 1.95 4.47
C PHE A 8 9.78 3.03 5.16
N LYS A 9 9.48 4.10 4.42
CA LYS A 9 8.43 5.05 4.84
C LYS A 9 7.07 4.49 4.42
N VAL A 10 6.13 4.40 5.35
CA VAL A 10 4.75 3.97 5.05
C VAL A 10 3.87 5.21 4.84
N ARG A 11 3.14 5.25 3.72
CA ARG A 11 2.15 6.30 3.44
C ARG A 11 0.85 5.72 2.90
N PHE A 12 -0.25 6.47 3.04
CA PHE A 12 -1.49 6.18 2.35
C PHE A 12 -1.47 6.84 0.97
N PHE A 13 -1.92 6.12 -0.05
CA PHE A 13 -1.95 6.59 -1.44
C PHE A 13 -2.78 7.86 -1.61
N ASN A 14 -3.93 7.95 -0.92
CA ASN A 14 -4.77 9.13 -0.89
C ASN A 14 -5.61 9.18 0.39
N THR A 15 -6.36 10.27 0.56
CA THR A 15 -7.23 10.51 1.71
C THR A 15 -8.32 9.46 1.87
N ALA A 16 -8.80 8.83 0.78
CA ALA A 16 -9.79 7.76 0.88
C ALA A 16 -9.20 6.52 1.56
N VAL A 17 -7.94 6.16 1.27
CA VAL A 17 -7.26 5.05 1.99
C VAL A 17 -7.05 5.38 3.46
N ALA A 18 -6.70 6.63 3.78
CA ALA A 18 -6.59 7.07 5.16
C ALA A 18 -7.93 6.92 5.91
N LYS A 19 -9.06 7.26 5.25
CA LYS A 19 -10.40 7.05 5.80
C LYS A 19 -10.75 5.57 5.98
N GLU A 20 -10.36 4.69 5.05
CA GLU A 20 -10.53 3.23 5.19
C GLU A 20 -9.80 2.70 6.43
N TYR A 21 -8.58 3.16 6.66
CA TYR A 21 -7.83 2.83 7.88
C TYR A 21 -8.52 3.42 9.13
N GLN A 22 -8.97 4.68 9.07
CA GLN A 22 -9.67 5.35 10.16
C GLN A 22 -11.05 4.75 10.49
N ALA A 23 -11.64 3.97 9.59
CA ALA A 23 -12.89 3.26 9.84
C ALA A 23 -12.68 1.90 10.54
N LEU A 24 -11.44 1.44 10.70
CA LEU A 24 -11.16 0.21 11.44
C LEU A 24 -11.31 0.44 12.94
N GLU A 25 -11.86 -0.53 13.66
CA GLU A 25 -12.05 -0.44 15.11
C GLU A 25 -11.47 -1.65 15.84
N GLY A 26 -11.26 -1.46 17.15
CA GLY A 26 -10.89 -2.52 18.08
C GLY A 26 -9.69 -3.37 17.63
N SER A 27 -9.88 -4.69 17.65
CA SER A 27 -8.86 -5.68 17.29
C SER A 27 -8.42 -5.58 15.83
N THR A 28 -9.30 -5.15 14.94
CA THR A 28 -9.00 -5.05 13.51
C THR A 28 -8.00 -3.93 13.23
N ARG A 29 -8.17 -2.76 13.88
CA ARG A 29 -7.20 -1.67 13.76
C ARG A 29 -5.82 -2.08 14.28
N LYS A 30 -5.77 -2.68 15.48
CA LYS A 30 -4.52 -3.15 16.09
C LYS A 30 -3.77 -4.13 15.17
N LEU A 31 -4.50 -5.03 14.51
CA LEU A 31 -3.91 -5.98 13.57
C LEU A 31 -3.29 -5.30 12.34
N VAL A 32 -3.98 -4.28 11.80
CA VAL A 32 -3.46 -3.49 10.69
C VAL A 32 -2.27 -2.63 11.13
N ASP A 33 -2.26 -2.07 12.34
CA ASP A 33 -1.12 -1.32 12.88
C ASP A 33 0.15 -2.15 12.94
N ILE A 34 0.04 -3.41 13.39
CA ILE A 34 1.14 -4.38 13.37
C ILE A 34 1.61 -4.62 11.94
N GLY A 35 0.70 -4.69 10.98
CA GLY A 35 1.01 -4.75 9.55
C GLY A 35 1.83 -3.57 9.08
N LEU A 36 1.37 -2.35 9.34
CA LEU A 36 2.04 -1.11 8.94
C LEU A 36 3.42 -0.99 9.59
N ALA A 37 3.55 -1.35 10.87
CA ALA A 37 4.85 -1.39 11.55
C ALA A 37 5.82 -2.38 10.90
N LYS A 38 5.34 -3.57 10.50
CA LYS A 38 6.16 -4.55 9.78
C LYS A 38 6.56 -4.07 8.38
N LEU A 39 5.69 -3.33 7.69
CA LEU A 39 6.02 -2.72 6.39
C LEU A 39 7.17 -1.72 6.53
N ARG A 40 7.24 -0.93 7.61
CA ARG A 40 8.37 -0.01 7.85
C ARG A 40 9.71 -0.72 7.89
N ILE A 41 9.76 -1.99 8.28
CA ILE A 41 11.01 -2.75 8.45
C ILE A 41 11.33 -3.60 7.22
N ARG A 42 10.35 -4.21 6.56
CA ARG A 42 10.60 -5.24 5.54
C ARG A 42 9.47 -5.40 4.51
N ALA A 43 8.96 -4.30 3.97
CA ALA A 43 7.86 -4.33 3.01
C ALA A 43 8.15 -5.22 1.78
N ASP A 44 9.39 -5.25 1.33
CA ASP A 44 9.92 -6.07 0.22
C ASP A 44 9.76 -7.57 0.45
N GLU A 45 9.81 -8.03 1.70
CA GLU A 45 9.69 -9.44 2.07
C GLU A 45 8.23 -9.86 2.34
N LEU A 46 7.33 -8.90 2.57
CA LEU A 46 5.99 -9.18 3.09
C LEU A 46 4.90 -9.22 2.02
N GLY A 47 3.86 -10.01 2.29
CA GLY A 47 2.65 -10.06 1.47
C GLY A 47 2.80 -10.86 0.16
N LYS A 48 1.66 -11.21 -0.43
CA LYS A 48 1.60 -11.96 -1.69
C LYS A 48 1.68 -10.98 -2.87
N PRO A 49 2.62 -11.13 -3.82
CA PRO A 49 2.61 -10.35 -5.06
C PRO A 49 1.31 -10.54 -5.84
N LEU A 50 0.77 -9.43 -6.35
CA LEU A 50 -0.41 -9.42 -7.21
C LEU A 50 -0.01 -9.41 -8.69
N GLN A 51 -0.94 -9.86 -9.54
CA GLN A 51 -0.75 -10.00 -10.98
C GLN A 51 -1.80 -9.16 -11.73
N GLY A 52 -1.68 -9.09 -13.07
CA GLY A 52 -2.62 -8.37 -13.92
C GLY A 52 -2.60 -6.86 -13.67
N ARG A 53 -3.78 -6.25 -13.52
CA ARG A 53 -3.92 -4.78 -13.32
C ARG A 53 -3.34 -4.27 -12.00
N LEU A 54 -3.02 -5.17 -11.07
CA LEU A 54 -2.36 -4.86 -9.80
C LEU A 54 -0.91 -5.37 -9.77
N ALA A 55 -0.31 -5.69 -10.92
CA ALA A 55 1.11 -5.99 -11.00
C ALA A 55 1.93 -4.83 -10.36
N GLY A 56 2.92 -5.20 -9.55
CA GLY A 56 3.69 -4.25 -8.73
C GLY A 56 3.09 -3.94 -7.36
N CYS A 57 1.89 -4.46 -7.04
CA CYS A 57 1.33 -4.43 -5.69
C CYS A 57 1.52 -5.78 -4.97
N LYS A 58 1.38 -5.75 -3.64
CA LYS A 58 1.38 -6.90 -2.74
C LYS A 58 0.17 -6.85 -1.81
N GLU A 59 -0.32 -8.01 -1.39
CA GLU A 59 -1.46 -8.19 -0.46
C GLU A 59 -0.97 -8.70 0.91
N LEU A 60 -1.25 -7.96 1.98
CA LEU A 60 -1.33 -8.54 3.33
C LEU A 60 -2.75 -9.07 3.54
N LYS A 61 -2.87 -10.34 3.91
CA LYS A 61 -4.15 -11.04 4.08
C LYS A 61 -4.31 -11.52 5.51
N TYR A 62 -5.24 -10.92 6.24
CA TYR A 62 -5.61 -11.31 7.60
C TYR A 62 -6.88 -12.14 7.57
N ARG A 63 -6.72 -13.48 7.50
CA ARG A 63 -7.83 -14.41 7.27
C ARG A 63 -8.88 -14.35 8.36
N ASP A 64 -8.47 -14.45 9.61
CA ASP A 64 -9.38 -14.56 10.76
C ASP A 64 -10.15 -13.26 11.00
N ALA A 65 -9.50 -12.12 10.74
CA ALA A 65 -10.13 -10.81 10.81
C ALA A 65 -10.94 -10.45 9.53
N GLY A 66 -10.83 -11.24 8.46
CA GLY A 66 -11.49 -10.97 7.19
C GLY A 66 -11.06 -9.66 6.52
N ILE A 67 -9.80 -9.24 6.67
CA ILE A 67 -9.28 -7.95 6.18
C ILE A 67 -8.11 -8.15 5.21
N ARG A 68 -7.98 -7.23 4.26
CA ARG A 68 -6.85 -7.13 3.36
C ARG A 68 -6.28 -5.71 3.34
N VAL A 69 -4.97 -5.64 3.19
CA VAL A 69 -4.23 -4.40 2.92
C VAL A 69 -3.48 -4.58 1.62
N ILE A 70 -3.75 -3.71 0.65
CA ILE A 70 -3.05 -3.70 -0.64
C ILE A 70 -2.03 -2.57 -0.60
N PHE A 71 -0.77 -2.88 -0.87
CA PHE A 71 0.31 -1.90 -0.87
C PHE A 71 1.25 -2.12 -2.06
N ARG A 72 2.05 -1.11 -2.39
CA ARG A 72 3.14 -1.20 -3.37
C ARG A 72 4.40 -0.56 -2.82
N ILE A 73 5.53 -0.90 -3.42
CA ILE A 73 6.83 -0.35 -3.07
C ILE A 73 7.25 0.60 -4.18
N ILE A 74 7.58 1.84 -3.84
CA ILE A 74 7.95 2.91 -4.78
C ILE A 74 9.33 3.44 -4.38
N ASN A 75 10.25 3.52 -5.34
CA ASN A 75 11.52 4.20 -5.14
C ASN A 75 11.30 5.70 -5.34
N ASP A 76 11.57 6.49 -4.31
CA ASP A 76 11.54 7.95 -4.40
C ASP A 76 12.98 8.46 -4.23
N SER A 77 13.55 8.99 -5.31
CA SER A 77 14.82 9.72 -5.29
C SER A 77 14.51 11.06 -4.65
N VAL A 78 14.95 11.38 -3.43
CA VAL A 78 16.20 12.14 -3.28
C VAL A 78 17.02 11.73 -2.06
N GLU A 79 16.46 11.24 -0.94
CA GLU A 79 17.28 11.07 0.29
C GLU A 79 16.72 10.06 1.33
N VAL A 80 15.62 9.36 1.04
CA VAL A 80 14.98 8.46 2.02
C VAL A 80 14.53 7.14 1.39
N LEU A 81 14.93 6.06 2.07
CA LEU A 81 14.28 4.75 2.19
C LEU A 81 12.98 4.58 1.41
N THR A 82 13.01 3.65 0.47
CA THR A 82 11.89 3.16 -0.35
C THR A 82 10.51 3.27 0.32
N ILE A 83 9.50 3.76 -0.40
CA ILE A 83 8.16 4.02 0.15
C ILE A 83 7.29 2.76 0.02
N ALA A 84 6.72 2.29 1.13
CA ALA A 84 5.62 1.33 1.14
C ALA A 84 4.29 2.09 1.14
N GLU A 85 3.67 2.22 -0.03
CA GLU A 85 2.42 2.97 -0.21
C GLU A 85 1.20 2.04 -0.14
N VAL A 86 0.33 2.28 0.83
CA VAL A 86 -0.93 1.56 1.00
C VAL A 86 -1.98 2.16 0.08
N VAL A 87 -2.54 1.32 -0.79
CA VAL A 87 -3.44 1.72 -1.90
C VAL A 87 -4.91 1.46 -1.56
N ALA A 88 -5.20 0.44 -0.75
CA ALA A 88 -6.55 0.16 -0.27
C ALA A 88 -6.53 -0.72 0.98
N ILE A 89 -7.51 -0.51 1.85
CA ILE A 89 -7.79 -1.38 2.99
C ILE A 89 -9.28 -1.72 2.98
N GLY A 90 -9.63 -2.98 3.19
CA GLY A 90 -11.04 -3.35 3.22
C GLY A 90 -11.33 -4.80 3.61
N ARG A 91 -12.61 -5.05 3.87
CA ARG A 91 -13.15 -6.38 4.16
C ARG A 91 -12.95 -7.34 2.99
N ARG A 92 -12.87 -8.63 3.30
CA ARG A 92 -12.92 -9.74 2.35
C ARG A 92 -14.36 -9.91 1.82
N ASP A 93 -14.80 -8.94 1.04
CA ASP A 93 -16.11 -8.94 0.40
C ASP A 93 -15.92 -8.96 -1.11
N LYS A 94 -16.15 -10.13 -1.73
CA LYS A 94 -16.22 -10.36 -3.20
C LYS A 94 -15.25 -9.51 -4.03
N ASN A 95 -13.98 -9.46 -3.63
CA ASN A 95 -12.90 -8.74 -4.30
C ASN A 95 -13.02 -7.20 -4.35
N LYS A 96 -13.96 -6.58 -3.64
CA LYS A 96 -14.19 -5.12 -3.65
C LYS A 96 -12.92 -4.30 -3.37
N VAL A 97 -12.09 -4.73 -2.42
CA VAL A 97 -10.83 -4.03 -2.10
C VAL A 97 -9.85 -3.99 -3.27
N PHE A 98 -9.81 -5.06 -4.09
CA PHE A 98 -8.97 -5.10 -5.28
C PHE A 98 -9.54 -4.18 -6.37
N VAL A 99 -10.86 -4.19 -6.58
CA VAL A 99 -11.53 -3.28 -7.53
C VAL A 99 -11.29 -1.81 -7.17
N SER A 100 -11.35 -1.46 -5.88
CA SER A 100 -11.02 -0.12 -5.40
C SER A 100 -9.56 0.25 -5.65
N ALA A 101 -8.62 -0.67 -5.41
CA ALA A 101 -7.20 -0.45 -5.69
C ALA A 101 -6.93 -0.24 -7.19
N GLU A 102 -7.51 -1.08 -8.06
CA GLU A 102 -7.34 -0.96 -9.51
C GLU A 102 -7.85 0.38 -10.05
N ARG A 103 -9.06 0.80 -9.62
CA ARG A 103 -9.63 2.08 -10.03
C ARG A 103 -8.73 3.25 -9.62
N ARG A 104 -8.27 3.26 -8.37
CA ARG A 104 -7.37 4.29 -7.82
C ARG A 104 -6.08 4.43 -8.64
N LEU A 105 -5.45 3.32 -8.98
CA LEU A 105 -4.21 3.35 -9.76
C LEU A 105 -4.45 3.79 -11.20
N LYS A 106 -5.57 3.36 -11.81
CA LYS A 106 -5.96 3.79 -13.16
C LYS A 106 -6.22 5.29 -13.23
N ASP A 107 -6.91 5.84 -12.23
CA ASP A 107 -7.24 7.27 -12.19
C ASP A 107 -5.99 8.13 -12.01
N SER A 108 -5.03 7.70 -11.18
CA SER A 108 -3.75 8.42 -11.02
C SER A 108 -2.80 8.28 -12.21
N ALA A 109 -2.89 7.21 -13.01
CA ALA A 109 -2.15 7.11 -14.27
C ALA A 109 -2.70 8.04 -15.37
N LYS A 110 -3.92 8.56 -15.20
CA LYS A 110 -4.54 9.56 -16.08
C LYS A 110 -4.23 11.01 -15.67
N ASP A 111 -3.47 11.23 -14.60
CA ASP A 111 -3.01 12.55 -14.21
C ASP A 111 -1.91 13.04 -15.19
N PRO A 112 -2.17 14.09 -16.00
CA PRO A 112 -1.21 14.58 -17.00
C PRO A 112 0.13 15.03 -16.39
N GLN A 113 0.13 15.44 -15.11
CA GLN A 113 1.32 15.95 -14.44
C GLN A 113 2.32 14.82 -14.12
N LEU A 114 1.85 13.60 -13.83
CA LEU A 114 2.71 12.45 -13.54
C LEU A 114 3.33 11.82 -14.81
N ASN A 115 2.57 11.78 -15.91
CA ASN A 115 3.11 11.28 -17.20
C ASN A 115 4.22 12.18 -17.75
N THR A 116 4.14 13.49 -17.51
CA THR A 116 5.18 14.46 -17.88
C THR A 116 6.45 14.28 -17.03
N LEU A 117 6.30 13.99 -15.73
CA LEU A 117 7.45 13.71 -14.85
C LEU A 117 8.16 12.39 -15.20
N LEU A 118 7.41 11.35 -15.56
CA LEU A 118 7.97 10.04 -15.93
C LEU A 118 8.58 10.00 -17.34
N SER A 119 8.12 10.84 -18.28
CA SER A 119 8.77 10.99 -19.60
C SER A 119 10.08 11.75 -19.51
N ASN A 120 10.20 12.68 -18.56
CA ASN A 120 11.41 13.50 -18.39
C ASN A 120 12.51 12.79 -17.59
N ALA A 121 12.14 11.84 -16.71
CA ALA A 121 13.11 11.01 -15.98
C ALA A 121 13.71 9.86 -16.83
N LYS A 122 13.29 9.70 -18.09
CA LYS A 122 13.79 8.70 -19.05
C LYS A 122 14.66 9.31 -20.18
N LYS A 123 15.00 10.59 -20.10
CA LYS A 123 15.96 11.24 -21.00
C LYS A 123 17.28 11.49 -20.30
#